data_AF-A0AAN8WQQ0-F1
#
_entry.id   AF-A0AAN8WQQ0-F1
#
_cell.length_a   1.000
_cell.length_b   1.000
_cell.length_c   1.000
_cell.angle_alpha   90.00
_cell.angle_beta   90.00
_cell.angle_gamma   90.00
#
_symmetry.space_group_name_H-M   'P 1'
#
loop_
_entity.id
_entity.type
_entity.pdbx_description
1 polymer ?
#
loop_
_entity_poly.entity_id
_entity_poly.type
_entity_poly.pdbx_seq_one_letter_code
_entity_poly.pdbx_strand_id
1 'polypeptide(L)'
;GNGDGFYSSAFQSQLEGNSLYNASMPLELAYGAEITLKNARTGGGYLHSHIHLYPEGVGARQQQITTYSHKDFNNKWLVKKWNEEPGDWEDDDPVELVKNGDLIRLEHVPTGRNLHSHREAAPVTKRHNQVTGYGENGLGDVNDVWRVEIVDGKEEEVVKTVVHKLRLNHYLVACSLMSHNKQLPKWGYEQMEVTCNPNIHDPNNLWNIEDNVFPKLPNSSFEIYAPNFIEKFLESHTVMFQGNSGLKPKEGEITSQPWQWPINFKGQWFSAIDGYKVYLLGNPLIWWGNLVVLAAFVIVYCYNAYRMQRGRVDDPETKARRERTLGACGWLLLAWALHYLPFYAMGRILYFHHYFPALLFSSMLTGVIIDYMLESLPDMVPKVLSSSVYHWITGLIFSTLTYSFYVFSPLAYGMHNLEAGFENGTINQIRWLESWEF
;
A
#
# COMPACT_ATOMS: atom_id res chain seq x y z
N GLY A 1 -1.67 12.27 -14.18
CA GLY A 1 -1.29 10.96 -14.78
C GLY A 1 -1.77 9.85 -13.87
N ASN A 2 -1.90 8.60 -14.33
CA ASN A 2 -2.79 7.56 -13.76
C ASN A 2 -2.86 7.39 -12.22
N GLY A 3 -1.82 7.75 -11.46
CA GLY A 3 -1.82 7.69 -9.99
C GLY A 3 -2.46 8.88 -9.26
N ASP A 4 -2.94 9.91 -9.96
CA ASP A 4 -3.60 11.08 -9.37
C ASP A 4 -4.97 10.76 -8.74
N GLY A 5 -5.64 9.71 -9.21
CA GLY A 5 -6.94 9.25 -8.73
C GLY A 5 -7.04 9.01 -7.22
N PHE A 6 -5.94 8.65 -6.55
CA PHE A 6 -5.89 8.42 -5.10
C PHE A 6 -5.96 9.70 -4.25
N TYR A 7 -5.74 10.85 -4.88
CA TYR A 7 -5.75 12.16 -4.23
C TYR A 7 -7.11 12.84 -4.36
N SER A 8 -7.41 13.76 -3.45
CA SER A 8 -8.59 14.62 -3.45
C SER A 8 -8.67 15.45 -4.73
N SER A 9 -9.89 15.82 -5.13
CA SER A 9 -10.14 16.65 -6.30
C SER A 9 -9.44 18.01 -6.18
N ALA A 10 -9.38 18.56 -4.96
CA ALA A 10 -8.64 19.78 -4.64
C ALA A 10 -7.13 19.62 -4.89
N PHE A 11 -6.53 18.51 -4.49
CA PHE A 11 -5.12 18.22 -4.79
C PHE A 11 -4.88 18.09 -6.30
N GLN A 12 -5.77 17.38 -7.00
CA GLN A 12 -5.67 17.13 -8.44
C GLN A 12 -5.79 18.41 -9.28
N SER A 13 -6.53 19.42 -8.84
CA SER A 13 -6.69 20.70 -9.56
C SER A 13 -5.39 21.49 -9.71
N GLN A 14 -4.34 21.13 -8.95
CA GLN A 14 -3.03 21.75 -9.00
C GLN A 14 -2.01 20.96 -9.85
N LEU A 15 -2.43 19.83 -10.45
CA LEU A 15 -1.56 18.96 -11.23
C LEU A 15 -1.66 19.29 -12.72
N GLU A 16 -0.62 19.88 -13.29
CA GLU A 16 -0.56 20.14 -14.74
C GLU A 16 -0.88 18.87 -15.55
N GLY A 17 -1.79 19.00 -16.53
CA GLY A 17 -2.25 17.90 -17.37
C GLY A 17 -3.36 17.02 -16.77
N ASN A 18 -3.83 17.30 -15.55
CA ASN A 18 -5.08 16.72 -15.03
C ASN A 18 -6.29 17.46 -15.61
N SER A 19 -7.44 16.77 -15.76
CA SER A 19 -8.66 17.41 -16.29
C SER A 19 -9.25 18.49 -15.38
N LEU A 20 -8.89 18.48 -14.10
CA LEU A 20 -9.28 19.49 -13.11
C LEU A 20 -8.33 20.68 -13.07
N TYR A 21 -7.18 20.60 -13.75
CA TYR A 21 -6.20 21.68 -13.77
C TYR A 21 -6.74 22.89 -14.53
N ASN A 22 -6.89 24.02 -13.83
CA ASN A 22 -7.55 25.21 -14.35
C ASN A 22 -8.93 24.92 -14.96
N ALA A 23 -9.62 23.88 -14.48
CA ALA A 23 -10.93 23.52 -14.97
C ALA A 23 -11.95 24.61 -14.61
N SER A 24 -12.85 24.85 -15.56
CA SER A 24 -14.04 25.67 -15.33
C SER A 24 -15.26 24.83 -15.66
N MET A 25 -16.18 24.72 -14.71
CA MET A 25 -17.42 23.97 -14.84
C MET A 25 -18.50 24.60 -13.93
N PRO A 26 -19.78 24.24 -14.09
CA PRO A 26 -20.84 24.75 -13.24
C PRO A 26 -20.57 24.48 -11.75
N LEU A 27 -20.62 25.56 -10.95
CA LEU A 27 -20.47 25.46 -9.51
C LEU A 27 -21.73 24.83 -8.88
N GLU A 28 -22.90 25.21 -9.36
CA GLU A 28 -24.20 24.76 -8.84
C GLU A 28 -24.65 23.48 -9.58
N LEU A 29 -25.30 22.58 -8.86
CA LEU A 29 -25.87 21.36 -9.43
C LEU A 29 -27.30 21.60 -9.90
N ALA A 30 -27.58 21.29 -11.17
CA ALA A 30 -28.94 21.26 -11.72
C ALA A 30 -29.43 19.84 -11.94
N TYR A 31 -30.75 19.66 -11.94
CA TYR A 31 -31.36 18.46 -12.49
C TYR A 31 -31.08 18.37 -14.01
N GLY A 32 -30.79 17.17 -14.49
CA GLY A 32 -30.32 16.93 -15.86
C GLY A 32 -28.80 17.09 -16.04
N ALA A 33 -28.06 17.45 -14.99
CA ALA A 33 -26.60 17.52 -15.06
C ALA A 33 -25.96 16.13 -15.12
N GLU A 34 -24.93 16.00 -15.95
CA GLU A 34 -24.04 14.85 -15.95
C GLU A 34 -22.90 15.11 -14.95
N ILE A 35 -22.73 14.20 -13.99
CA ILE A 35 -21.76 14.34 -12.90
C ILE A 35 -20.85 13.13 -12.75
N THR A 36 -19.72 13.35 -12.08
CA THR A 36 -18.92 12.28 -11.49
C THR A 36 -18.93 12.40 -9.96
N LEU A 37 -19.19 11.30 -9.27
CA LEU A 37 -19.20 11.24 -7.81
C LEU A 37 -17.94 10.57 -7.32
N LYS A 38 -17.18 11.24 -6.45
CA LYS A 38 -15.98 10.70 -5.82
C LYS A 38 -16.19 10.51 -4.33
N ASN A 39 -15.82 9.35 -3.80
CA ASN A 39 -15.86 9.15 -2.36
C ASN A 39 -14.82 10.05 -1.67
N ALA A 40 -15.24 10.81 -0.66
CA ALA A 40 -14.44 11.88 -0.06
C ALA A 40 -13.34 11.38 0.89
N ARG A 41 -13.28 10.07 1.18
CA ARG A 41 -12.18 9.48 1.95
C ARG A 41 -10.89 9.56 1.14
N THR A 42 -9.75 9.66 1.82
CA THR A 42 -8.44 9.54 1.16
C THR A 42 -8.32 8.18 0.46
N GLY A 43 -7.88 8.17 -0.80
CA GLY A 43 -7.88 6.98 -1.65
C GLY A 43 -9.27 6.51 -2.10
N GLY A 44 -10.30 7.33 -1.94
CA GLY A 44 -11.66 7.08 -2.44
C GLY A 44 -11.72 7.09 -3.96
N GLY A 45 -12.42 6.12 -4.55
CA GLY A 45 -12.64 6.06 -5.98
C GLY A 45 -13.90 6.80 -6.44
N TYR A 46 -14.08 6.86 -7.75
CA TYR A 46 -15.29 7.34 -8.43
C TYR A 46 -16.37 6.28 -8.38
N LEU A 47 -17.62 6.67 -8.14
CA LEU A 47 -18.78 5.80 -8.29
C LEU A 47 -18.82 5.30 -9.74
N HIS A 48 -18.76 3.98 -9.90
CA HIS A 48 -18.52 3.33 -11.17
C HIS A 48 -19.52 2.20 -11.40
N SER A 49 -19.87 1.96 -12.66
CA SER A 49 -20.69 0.83 -13.07
C SER A 49 -20.27 0.33 -14.44
N HIS A 50 -20.49 -0.95 -14.72
CA HIS A 50 -20.17 -1.57 -16.01
C HIS A 50 -21.20 -2.66 -16.32
N ILE A 51 -21.23 -3.15 -17.56
CA ILE A 51 -22.28 -4.07 -18.03
C ILE A 51 -22.36 -5.43 -17.28
N HIS A 52 -21.35 -5.80 -16.49
CA HIS A 52 -21.32 -7.06 -15.76
C HIS A 52 -22.25 -7.07 -14.54
N LEU A 53 -22.88 -8.22 -14.31
CA LEU A 53 -23.80 -8.44 -13.19
C LEU A 53 -23.06 -9.06 -12.00
N TYR A 54 -23.59 -8.91 -10.78
CA TYR A 54 -23.13 -9.72 -9.66
C TYR A 54 -23.33 -11.22 -9.96
N PRO A 55 -22.37 -12.09 -9.60
CA PRO A 55 -22.44 -13.51 -9.90
C PRO A 55 -23.53 -14.20 -9.07
N GLU A 56 -23.93 -15.38 -9.50
CA GLU A 56 -24.90 -16.21 -8.77
C GLU A 56 -24.42 -16.51 -7.35
N GLY A 57 -25.33 -16.40 -6.37
CA GLY A 57 -25.02 -16.57 -4.95
C GLY A 57 -24.43 -15.33 -4.26
N VAL A 58 -24.21 -14.23 -4.98
CA VAL A 58 -23.72 -12.95 -4.42
C VAL A 58 -24.82 -11.89 -4.50
N GLY A 59 -25.84 -12.07 -3.65
CA GLY A 59 -27.01 -11.17 -3.61
C GLY A 59 -27.80 -11.16 -4.92
N ALA A 60 -28.36 -10.00 -5.26
CA ALA A 60 -29.21 -9.85 -6.42
C ALA A 60 -28.35 -9.85 -7.69
N ARG A 61 -28.79 -10.60 -8.70
CA ARG A 61 -28.13 -10.72 -9.99
C ARG A 61 -28.42 -9.49 -10.87
N GLN A 62 -27.99 -8.32 -10.40
CA GLN A 62 -28.15 -7.01 -11.04
C GLN A 62 -26.79 -6.42 -11.38
N GLN A 63 -26.77 -5.26 -12.05
CA GLN A 63 -25.54 -4.64 -12.50
C GLN A 63 -24.63 -4.27 -11.32
N GLN A 64 -23.33 -4.51 -11.46
CA GLN A 64 -22.35 -4.20 -10.43
C GLN A 64 -22.14 -2.69 -10.30
N ILE A 65 -22.21 -2.19 -9.06
CA ILE A 65 -21.77 -0.84 -8.70
C ILE A 65 -20.55 -0.95 -7.82
N THR A 66 -19.50 -0.22 -8.17
CA THR A 66 -18.20 -0.26 -7.50
C THR A 66 -17.66 1.16 -7.33
N THR A 67 -16.46 1.29 -6.75
CA THR A 67 -15.65 2.47 -7.02
C THR A 67 -14.38 2.14 -7.76
N TYR A 68 -14.09 2.93 -8.79
CA TYR A 68 -12.90 2.82 -9.62
C TYR A 68 -11.95 4.00 -9.38
N SER A 69 -10.65 3.75 -9.34
CA SER A 69 -9.65 4.77 -8.99
C SER A 69 -9.35 5.76 -10.12
N HIS A 70 -9.69 5.43 -11.36
CA HIS A 70 -9.34 6.23 -12.53
C HIS A 70 -10.57 6.90 -13.15
N LYS A 71 -10.36 8.01 -13.84
CA LYS A 71 -11.40 8.66 -14.64
C LYS A 71 -11.75 7.79 -15.84
N ASP A 72 -13.03 7.52 -16.01
CA ASP A 72 -13.58 6.67 -17.06
C ASP A 72 -14.97 7.21 -17.47
N PHE A 73 -15.40 6.92 -18.70
CA PHE A 73 -16.76 7.24 -19.16
C PHE A 73 -17.83 6.53 -18.31
N ASN A 74 -17.50 5.36 -17.76
CA ASN A 74 -18.29 4.57 -16.81
C ASN A 74 -18.37 5.15 -15.39
N ASN A 75 -17.86 6.36 -15.17
CA ASN A 75 -18.02 7.10 -13.91
C ASN A 75 -19.12 8.17 -14.00
N LYS A 76 -19.81 8.28 -15.14
CA LYS A 76 -20.77 9.35 -15.43
C LYS A 76 -22.18 8.98 -15.00
N TRP A 77 -22.80 9.88 -14.25
CA TRP A 77 -24.15 9.74 -13.71
C TRP A 77 -25.00 10.95 -14.07
N LEU A 78 -26.21 10.73 -14.53
CA LEU A 78 -27.20 11.76 -14.78
C LEU A 78 -28.07 11.97 -13.53
N VAL A 79 -28.17 13.22 -13.07
CA VAL A 79 -29.00 13.57 -11.92
C VAL A 79 -30.44 13.83 -12.39
N LYS A 80 -31.38 13.06 -11.85
CA LYS A 80 -32.80 13.15 -12.23
C LYS A 80 -33.67 13.41 -11.00
N LYS A 81 -34.83 14.03 -11.22
CA LYS A 81 -35.86 14.09 -10.18
C LYS A 81 -36.39 12.68 -9.89
N TRP A 82 -36.81 12.48 -8.65
CA TRP A 82 -37.35 11.19 -8.21
C TRP A 82 -38.75 10.88 -8.76
N ASN A 83 -39.51 11.92 -9.13
CA ASN A 83 -40.93 11.85 -9.52
C ASN A 83 -41.21 12.14 -11.01
N GLU A 84 -40.18 12.33 -11.83
CA GLU A 84 -40.30 12.59 -13.26
C GLU A 84 -39.52 11.53 -14.05
N GLU A 85 -40.13 11.01 -15.11
CA GLU A 85 -39.58 9.96 -15.95
C GLU A 85 -38.78 10.53 -17.14
N PRO A 86 -37.91 9.73 -17.78
CA PRO A 86 -37.16 10.18 -18.95
C PRO A 86 -38.12 10.63 -20.08
N GLY A 87 -37.98 11.89 -20.52
CA GLY A 87 -38.82 12.51 -21.53
C GLY A 87 -39.78 13.58 -21.01
N ASP A 88 -39.91 13.73 -19.69
CA ASP A 88 -40.73 14.79 -19.07
C ASP A 88 -40.07 16.18 -19.09
N TRP A 89 -38.82 16.28 -19.54
CA TRP A 89 -38.02 17.50 -19.56
C TRP A 89 -37.97 18.07 -20.97
N GLU A 90 -38.44 19.30 -21.16
CA GLU A 90 -38.26 20.05 -22.40
C GLU A 90 -36.96 20.87 -22.35
N ASP A 91 -36.29 21.01 -23.49
CA ASP A 91 -35.06 21.81 -23.60
C ASP A 91 -35.28 23.30 -23.23
N ASP A 92 -36.53 23.76 -23.16
CA ASP A 92 -36.92 25.13 -22.78
C ASP A 92 -37.31 25.27 -21.30
N ASP A 93 -37.34 24.17 -20.52
CA ASP A 93 -37.69 24.24 -19.10
C ASP A 93 -36.68 25.09 -18.31
N PRO A 94 -37.17 25.83 -17.28
CA PRO A 94 -36.31 26.60 -16.41
C PRO A 94 -35.31 25.69 -15.70
N VAL A 95 -34.09 26.20 -15.49
CA VAL A 95 -33.05 25.46 -14.79
C VAL A 95 -33.45 25.27 -13.33
N GLU A 96 -33.70 24.04 -12.93
CA GLU A 96 -33.97 23.66 -11.55
C GLU A 96 -32.70 23.15 -10.87
N LEU A 97 -32.36 23.76 -9.73
CA LEU A 97 -31.17 23.43 -8.95
C LEU A 97 -31.49 22.38 -7.89
N VAL A 98 -30.54 21.49 -7.64
CA VAL A 98 -30.61 20.49 -6.59
C VAL A 98 -30.22 21.12 -5.27
N LYS A 99 -31.05 20.91 -4.24
CA LYS A 99 -30.87 21.48 -2.91
C LYS A 99 -30.69 20.42 -1.84
N ASN A 100 -30.22 20.85 -0.68
CA ASN A 100 -30.11 20.02 0.50
C ASN A 100 -31.49 19.49 0.93
N GLY A 101 -31.61 18.18 1.07
CA GLY A 101 -32.85 17.51 1.42
C GLY A 101 -33.62 16.95 0.23
N ASP A 102 -33.28 17.32 -1.00
CA ASP A 102 -33.95 16.86 -2.21
C ASP A 102 -33.82 15.34 -2.41
N LEU A 103 -34.84 14.77 -3.04
CA LEU A 103 -34.88 13.38 -3.48
C LEU A 103 -34.50 13.31 -4.96
N ILE A 104 -33.52 12.49 -5.28
CA ILE A 104 -32.98 12.33 -6.63
C ILE A 104 -32.95 10.86 -7.05
N ARG A 105 -32.85 10.64 -8.36
CA ARG A 105 -32.38 9.39 -8.98
C ARG A 105 -31.05 9.65 -9.67
N LEU A 106 -30.15 8.68 -9.63
CA LEU A 106 -28.88 8.72 -10.35
C LEU A 106 -28.89 7.64 -11.42
N GLU A 107 -28.89 8.05 -12.69
CA GLU A 107 -28.87 7.13 -13.82
C GLU A 107 -27.45 7.03 -14.38
N HIS A 108 -26.93 5.81 -14.51
CA HIS A 108 -25.61 5.57 -15.09
C HIS A 108 -25.66 5.82 -16.60
N VAL A 109 -24.99 6.88 -17.06
CA VAL A 109 -25.08 7.38 -18.45
C VAL A 109 -24.80 6.31 -19.50
N PRO A 110 -23.73 5.49 -19.39
CA PRO A 110 -23.41 4.49 -20.41
C PRO A 110 -24.39 3.31 -20.51
N THR A 111 -25.12 2.97 -19.44
CA THR A 111 -25.96 1.75 -19.41
C THR A 111 -27.43 2.00 -19.10
N GLY A 112 -27.82 3.24 -18.80
CA GLY A 112 -29.20 3.63 -18.49
C GLY A 112 -29.78 2.95 -17.24
N ARG A 113 -28.93 2.44 -16.35
CA ARG A 113 -29.36 1.77 -15.10
C ARG A 113 -29.34 2.77 -13.96
N ASN A 114 -30.34 2.75 -13.09
CA ASN A 114 -30.41 3.57 -11.89
C ASN A 114 -29.57 3.00 -10.76
N LEU A 115 -28.96 3.87 -9.96
CA LEU A 115 -28.35 3.51 -8.70
C LEU A 115 -29.44 3.02 -7.74
N HIS A 116 -29.32 1.78 -7.29
CA HIS A 116 -30.36 1.05 -6.57
C HIS A 116 -29.81 0.42 -5.30
N SER A 117 -30.65 0.27 -4.27
CA SER A 117 -30.33 -0.58 -3.12
C SER A 117 -31.55 -1.33 -2.60
N HIS A 118 -31.33 -2.54 -2.12
CA HIS A 118 -32.36 -3.37 -1.51
C HIS A 118 -31.84 -4.05 -0.23
N ARG A 119 -32.72 -4.70 0.52
CA ARG A 119 -32.38 -5.38 1.79
C ARG A 119 -31.69 -6.73 1.61
N GLU A 120 -30.80 -6.84 0.64
CA GLU A 120 -29.90 -8.00 0.52
C GLU A 120 -28.51 -7.63 0.97
N ALA A 121 -27.77 -8.58 1.53
CA ALA A 121 -26.46 -8.32 2.11
C ALA A 121 -25.40 -8.01 1.02
N ALA A 122 -24.54 -7.02 1.28
CA ALA A 122 -23.47 -6.67 0.36
C ALA A 122 -22.49 -7.84 0.09
N PRO A 123 -21.76 -7.82 -1.05
CA PRO A 123 -20.91 -8.93 -1.49
C PRO A 123 -19.83 -9.36 -0.51
N VAL A 124 -19.14 -8.41 0.12
CA VAL A 124 -18.05 -8.62 1.09
C VAL A 124 -18.51 -8.17 2.47
N THR A 125 -19.10 -6.99 2.59
CA THR A 125 -19.49 -6.41 3.88
C THR A 125 -20.92 -6.80 4.26
N LYS A 126 -21.09 -8.03 4.75
CA LYS A 126 -22.39 -8.67 5.00
C LYS A 126 -23.34 -7.95 5.98
N ARG A 127 -22.84 -6.95 6.73
CA ARG A 127 -23.67 -6.12 7.62
C ARG A 127 -24.33 -4.94 6.92
N HIS A 128 -23.92 -4.64 5.69
CA HIS A 128 -24.48 -3.57 4.87
C HIS A 128 -25.41 -4.15 3.81
N ASN A 129 -26.21 -3.27 3.20
CA ASN A 129 -27.06 -3.62 2.09
C ASN A 129 -26.31 -3.50 0.75
N GLN A 130 -26.64 -4.37 -0.19
CA GLN A 130 -26.09 -4.36 -1.54
C GLN A 130 -26.60 -3.14 -2.31
N VAL A 131 -25.70 -2.55 -3.09
CA VAL A 131 -25.97 -1.49 -4.06
C VAL A 131 -25.74 -2.05 -5.46
N THR A 132 -26.65 -1.76 -6.37
CA THR A 132 -26.69 -2.34 -7.72
C THR A 132 -27.12 -1.28 -8.75
N GLY A 133 -26.96 -1.60 -10.03
CA GLY A 133 -27.63 -0.88 -11.11
C GLY A 133 -28.89 -1.65 -11.53
N TYR A 134 -30.04 -0.99 -11.46
CA TYR A 134 -31.35 -1.57 -11.75
C TYR A 134 -32.15 -0.71 -12.75
N GLY A 135 -33.31 -1.19 -13.20
CA GLY A 135 -34.14 -0.44 -14.15
C GLY A 135 -33.58 -0.42 -15.57
N GLU A 136 -34.18 0.26 -16.52
CA GLU A 136 -33.69 0.38 -17.91
C GLU A 136 -34.04 1.75 -18.49
N ASN A 137 -33.05 2.41 -19.11
CA ASN A 137 -33.16 3.79 -19.64
C ASN A 137 -33.75 4.76 -18.60
N GLY A 138 -33.31 4.66 -17.35
CA GLY A 138 -33.78 5.50 -16.24
C GLY A 138 -35.13 5.11 -15.65
N LEU A 139 -35.89 4.21 -16.27
CA LEU A 139 -37.10 3.65 -15.69
C LEU A 139 -36.72 2.63 -14.62
N GLY A 140 -37.29 2.74 -13.42
CA GLY A 140 -37.01 1.78 -12.35
C GLY A 140 -38.07 1.79 -11.28
N ASP A 141 -37.67 1.67 -10.01
CA ASP A 141 -38.62 1.60 -8.90
C ASP A 141 -38.26 2.55 -7.74
N VAL A 142 -39.09 2.50 -6.70
CA VAL A 142 -38.96 3.38 -5.53
C VAL A 142 -37.68 3.16 -4.71
N ASN A 143 -36.92 2.08 -4.97
CA ASN A 143 -35.61 1.83 -4.39
C ASN A 143 -34.44 2.44 -5.21
N ASP A 144 -34.76 3.27 -6.19
CA ASP A 144 -33.76 4.08 -6.91
C ASP A 144 -33.62 5.49 -6.31
N VAL A 145 -34.39 5.80 -5.27
CA VAL A 145 -34.53 7.16 -4.72
C VAL A 145 -33.55 7.40 -3.58
N TRP A 146 -32.74 8.45 -3.74
CA TRP A 146 -31.72 8.88 -2.78
C TRP A 146 -31.99 10.31 -2.32
N ARG A 147 -31.94 10.55 -1.01
CA ARG A 147 -31.95 11.90 -0.44
C ARG A 147 -30.53 12.46 -0.43
N VAL A 148 -30.36 13.65 -0.99
CA VAL A 148 -29.11 14.40 -0.92
C VAL A 148 -29.05 15.16 0.40
N GLU A 149 -27.98 14.96 1.16
CA GLU A 149 -27.72 15.67 2.41
C GLU A 149 -26.34 16.33 2.35
N ILE A 150 -26.29 17.65 2.46
CA ILE A 150 -25.05 18.42 2.56
C ILE A 150 -24.56 18.37 4.01
N VAL A 151 -23.32 17.95 4.23
CA VAL A 151 -22.71 17.93 5.57
C VAL A 151 -22.62 19.36 6.10
N ASP A 152 -23.22 19.59 7.28
CA ASP A 152 -23.33 20.90 7.93
C ASP A 152 -24.03 21.97 7.06
N GLY A 153 -24.77 21.56 6.04
CA GLY A 153 -25.51 22.44 5.14
C GLY A 153 -26.85 22.89 5.73
N LYS A 154 -27.32 24.06 5.29
CA LYS A 154 -28.63 24.59 5.68
C LYS A 154 -29.74 23.93 4.85
N GLU A 155 -30.95 23.98 5.37
CA GLU A 155 -32.13 23.55 4.63
C GLU A 155 -32.27 24.39 3.34
N GLU A 156 -32.64 23.76 2.23
CA GLU A 156 -32.76 24.38 0.90
C GLU A 156 -31.45 24.98 0.34
N GLU A 157 -30.29 24.69 0.94
CA GLU A 157 -29.00 25.13 0.40
C GLU A 157 -28.67 24.42 -0.92
N VAL A 158 -28.31 25.18 -1.95
CA VAL A 158 -27.96 24.65 -3.27
C VAL A 158 -26.68 23.81 -3.20
N VAL A 159 -26.71 22.62 -3.80
CA VAL A 159 -25.57 21.72 -3.89
C VAL A 159 -24.49 22.30 -4.80
N LYS A 160 -23.24 22.32 -4.34
CA LYS A 160 -22.09 22.86 -5.07
C LYS A 160 -21.03 21.81 -5.36
N THR A 161 -20.59 21.76 -6.62
CA THR A 161 -19.48 20.96 -7.16
C THR A 161 -18.18 21.29 -6.42
N VAL A 162 -17.33 20.29 -6.14
CA VAL A 162 -16.00 20.37 -5.48
C VAL A 162 -16.02 20.86 -4.02
N VAL A 163 -16.96 21.73 -3.64
CA VAL A 163 -17.02 22.37 -2.32
C VAL A 163 -17.72 21.50 -1.30
N HIS A 164 -18.91 21.00 -1.63
CA HIS A 164 -19.75 20.29 -0.66
C HIS A 164 -19.34 18.83 -0.52
N LYS A 165 -19.40 18.34 0.72
CA LYS A 165 -19.41 16.91 1.03
C LYS A 165 -20.86 16.50 1.23
N LEU A 166 -21.26 15.44 0.55
CA LEU A 166 -22.64 14.98 0.46
C LEU A 166 -22.76 13.58 1.09
N ARG A 167 -23.89 13.30 1.72
CA ARG A 167 -24.39 11.95 1.96
C ARG A 167 -25.54 11.68 1.00
N LEU A 168 -25.56 10.48 0.44
CA LEU A 168 -26.68 9.99 -0.37
C LEU A 168 -27.40 8.94 0.45
N ASN A 169 -28.49 9.33 1.08
CA ASN A 169 -29.26 8.45 1.96
C ASN A 169 -30.38 7.80 1.17
N HIS A 170 -30.36 6.48 1.07
CA HIS A 170 -31.40 5.72 0.39
C HIS A 170 -32.75 5.93 1.09
N TYR A 171 -33.76 6.38 0.35
CA TYR A 171 -35.02 6.86 0.92
C TYR A 171 -35.80 5.77 1.67
N LEU A 172 -35.96 4.57 1.08
CA LEU A 172 -36.76 3.50 1.70
C LEU A 172 -35.99 2.62 2.69
N VAL A 173 -34.78 2.18 2.31
CA VAL A 173 -33.95 1.31 3.14
C VAL A 173 -33.35 2.06 4.35
N ALA A 174 -33.28 3.39 4.31
CA ALA A 174 -32.75 4.24 5.37
C ALA A 174 -31.28 3.92 5.73
N CYS A 175 -30.45 3.78 4.70
CA CYS A 175 -29.00 3.60 4.79
C CYS A 175 -28.29 4.62 3.90
N SER A 176 -26.98 4.81 4.06
CA SER A 176 -26.21 5.80 3.30
C SER A 176 -25.23 5.13 2.33
N LEU A 177 -25.11 5.66 1.12
CA LEU A 177 -24.17 5.17 0.12
C LEU A 177 -22.73 5.29 0.63
N MET A 178 -21.98 4.20 0.59
CA MET A 178 -20.64 4.10 1.19
C MET A 178 -19.69 3.35 0.27
N SER A 179 -18.43 3.79 0.23
CA SER A 179 -17.28 3.01 -0.27
C SER A 179 -16.18 2.98 0.77
N HIS A 180 -15.40 1.91 0.82
CA HIS A 180 -14.40 1.69 1.87
C HIS A 180 -13.24 0.81 1.38
N ASN A 181 -12.29 0.46 2.26
CA ASN A 181 -11.06 -0.26 1.91
C ASN A 181 -11.25 -1.79 1.68
N LYS A 182 -12.42 -2.23 1.23
CA LYS A 182 -12.68 -3.63 0.85
C LYS A 182 -12.77 -3.74 -0.66
N GLN A 183 -11.95 -4.60 -1.23
CA GLN A 183 -11.97 -4.93 -2.64
C GLN A 183 -12.94 -6.08 -2.90
N LEU A 184 -13.64 -5.99 -4.03
CA LEU A 184 -14.36 -7.12 -4.57
C LEU A 184 -13.35 -8.19 -5.06
N PRO A 185 -13.74 -9.48 -5.06
CA PRO A 185 -12.93 -10.53 -5.67
C PRO A 185 -12.74 -10.33 -7.18
N LYS A 186 -12.02 -11.25 -7.83
CA LYS A 186 -11.70 -11.19 -9.27
C LYS A 186 -12.91 -10.96 -10.19
N TRP A 187 -14.10 -11.45 -9.82
CA TRP A 187 -15.33 -11.23 -10.59
C TRP A 187 -15.80 -9.77 -10.63
N GLY A 188 -15.34 -8.94 -9.69
CA GLY A 188 -15.57 -7.49 -9.63
C GLY A 188 -14.30 -6.70 -9.95
N TYR A 189 -13.37 -7.30 -10.72
CA TYR A 189 -12.15 -6.67 -11.21
C TYR A 189 -11.22 -6.11 -10.13
N GLU A 190 -11.27 -6.63 -8.91
CA GLU A 190 -10.49 -6.11 -7.77
C GLU A 190 -10.78 -4.61 -7.47
N GLN A 191 -11.92 -4.09 -7.95
CA GLN A 191 -12.41 -2.74 -7.65
C GLN A 191 -12.95 -2.67 -6.22
N MET A 192 -13.12 -1.46 -5.66
CA MET A 192 -13.60 -1.33 -4.28
C MET A 192 -15.12 -1.51 -4.20
N GLU A 193 -15.57 -2.12 -3.11
CA GLU A 193 -16.98 -2.38 -2.83
C GLU A 193 -17.76 -1.08 -2.53
N VAL A 194 -18.90 -0.91 -3.18
CA VAL A 194 -19.93 0.08 -2.81
C VAL A 194 -21.08 -0.63 -2.10
N THR A 195 -21.55 -0.04 -1.01
CA THR A 195 -22.61 -0.60 -0.15
C THR A 195 -23.55 0.50 0.34
N CYS A 196 -24.71 0.11 0.86
CA CYS A 196 -25.58 1.02 1.59
C CYS A 196 -25.49 0.72 3.09
N ASN A 197 -24.82 1.61 3.82
CA ASN A 197 -24.43 1.47 5.21
C ASN A 197 -25.57 1.90 6.17
N PRO A 198 -26.06 1.01 7.06
CA PRO A 198 -27.06 1.38 8.05
C PRO A 198 -26.60 2.47 9.03
N ASN A 199 -25.29 2.62 9.26
CA ASN A 199 -24.74 3.73 10.04
C ASN A 199 -24.56 4.97 9.15
N ILE A 200 -25.58 5.83 9.09
CA ILE A 200 -25.61 6.98 8.17
C ILE A 200 -24.54 8.04 8.45
N HIS A 201 -24.01 8.12 9.68
CA HIS A 201 -23.01 9.12 10.07
C HIS A 201 -21.56 8.65 9.92
N ASP A 202 -21.31 7.49 9.30
CA ASP A 202 -19.96 7.02 9.03
C ASP A 202 -19.21 7.98 8.09
N PRO A 203 -17.94 8.33 8.38
CA PRO A 203 -17.17 9.26 7.55
C PRO A 203 -16.91 8.75 6.12
N ASN A 204 -16.99 7.44 5.88
CA ASN A 204 -16.83 6.87 4.53
C ASN A 204 -18.10 6.97 3.66
N ASN A 205 -19.21 7.44 4.23
CA ASN A 205 -20.45 7.71 3.49
C ASN A 205 -20.40 9.06 2.73
N LEU A 206 -19.30 9.79 2.86
CA LEU A 206 -19.16 11.12 2.26
C LEU A 206 -18.73 11.01 0.81
N TRP A 207 -19.42 11.75 -0.06
CA TRP A 207 -19.15 11.88 -1.48
C TRP A 207 -18.96 13.34 -1.85
N ASN A 208 -18.28 13.58 -2.96
CA ASN A 208 -18.10 14.89 -3.55
C ASN A 208 -18.43 14.79 -5.03
N ILE A 209 -19.11 15.80 -5.56
CA ILE A 209 -19.30 15.95 -7.00
C ILE A 209 -18.02 16.56 -7.54
N GLU A 210 -17.27 15.80 -8.35
CA GLU A 210 -15.98 16.25 -8.85
C GLU A 210 -16.11 16.94 -10.20
N ASP A 211 -16.77 16.29 -11.17
CA ASP A 211 -17.11 16.89 -12.46
C ASP A 211 -18.62 17.14 -12.52
N ASN A 212 -19.02 18.26 -13.12
CA ASN A 212 -20.41 18.66 -13.38
C ASN A 212 -20.49 19.26 -14.78
N VAL A 213 -21.39 18.74 -15.62
CA VAL A 213 -21.62 19.22 -16.98
C VAL A 213 -23.10 19.54 -17.14
N PHE A 214 -23.39 20.83 -17.31
CA PHE A 214 -24.74 21.32 -17.60
C PHE A 214 -24.68 22.63 -18.42
N PRO A 215 -24.98 22.59 -19.74
CA PRO A 215 -24.72 23.70 -20.65
C PRO A 215 -25.40 25.04 -20.31
N LYS A 216 -26.56 25.01 -19.62
CA LYS A 216 -27.33 26.22 -19.29
C LYS A 216 -26.80 26.97 -18.06
N LEU A 217 -25.81 26.43 -17.33
CA LEU A 217 -25.22 27.07 -16.16
C LEU A 217 -23.85 27.71 -16.45
N PRO A 218 -23.50 28.83 -15.80
CA PRO A 218 -22.20 29.48 -15.98
C PRO A 218 -21.07 28.67 -15.33
N ASN A 219 -19.94 28.59 -16.02
CA ASN A 219 -18.73 27.96 -15.49
C ASN A 219 -18.01 28.88 -14.49
N SER A 220 -17.48 28.28 -13.41
CA SER A 220 -16.65 28.95 -12.41
C SER A 220 -15.27 28.28 -12.29
N SER A 221 -14.25 29.06 -11.95
CA SER A 221 -12.91 28.53 -11.66
C SER A 221 -12.83 27.97 -10.23
N PHE A 222 -12.16 26.83 -10.07
CA PHE A 222 -11.97 26.16 -8.77
C PHE A 222 -10.61 26.45 -8.12
N GLU A 223 -9.82 27.36 -8.67
CA GLU A 223 -8.48 27.71 -8.14
C GLU A 223 -8.53 28.19 -6.69
N ILE A 224 -9.63 28.82 -6.27
CA ILE A 224 -9.84 29.31 -4.90
C ILE A 224 -9.86 28.16 -3.86
N TYR A 225 -10.22 26.95 -4.27
CA TYR A 225 -10.30 25.77 -3.41
C TYR A 225 -9.03 24.91 -3.46
N ALA A 226 -7.96 25.39 -4.09
CA ALA A 226 -6.71 24.68 -4.18
C ALA A 226 -6.03 24.55 -2.79
N PRO A 227 -5.51 23.34 -2.45
CA PRO A 227 -4.88 23.11 -1.17
C PRO A 227 -3.50 23.76 -1.11
N ASN A 228 -3.13 24.22 0.07
CA ASN A 228 -1.80 24.75 0.34
C ASN A 228 -0.75 23.63 0.41
N PHE A 229 0.53 24.00 0.51
CA PHE A 229 1.62 23.02 0.55
C PHE A 229 1.51 22.01 1.71
N ILE A 230 1.12 22.46 2.91
CA ILE A 230 1.04 21.59 4.10
C ILE A 230 -0.09 20.58 3.96
N GLU A 231 -1.24 21.02 3.45
CA GLU A 231 -2.37 20.13 3.13
C GLU A 231 -1.95 19.06 2.13
N LYS A 232 -1.28 19.46 1.04
CA LYS A 232 -0.74 18.52 0.05
C LYS A 232 0.28 17.55 0.66
N PHE A 233 1.18 18.04 1.51
CA PHE A 233 2.18 17.22 2.18
C PHE A 233 1.52 16.15 3.06
N LEU A 234 0.56 16.54 3.89
CA LEU A 234 -0.15 15.62 4.79
C LEU A 234 -1.01 14.62 4.02
N GLU A 235 -1.72 15.08 2.99
CA GLU A 235 -2.53 14.23 2.14
C GLU A 235 -1.66 13.18 1.43
N SER A 236 -0.52 13.58 0.87
CA SER A 236 0.41 12.66 0.21
C SER A 236 0.95 11.59 1.16
N HIS A 237 1.33 11.95 2.40
CA HIS A 237 1.75 10.96 3.40
C HIS A 237 0.61 10.02 3.78
N THR A 238 -0.62 10.52 3.89
CA THR A 238 -1.79 9.69 4.16
C THR A 238 -2.00 8.66 3.05
N VAL A 239 -1.91 9.08 1.77
CA VAL A 239 -1.97 8.19 0.61
C VAL A 239 -0.81 7.18 0.63
N MET A 240 0.42 7.59 0.98
CA MET A 240 1.57 6.70 1.11
C MET A 240 1.35 5.63 2.19
N PHE A 241 0.85 6.01 3.37
CA PHE A 241 0.56 5.06 4.46
C PHE A 241 -0.54 4.07 4.06
N GLN A 242 -1.61 4.56 3.43
CA GLN A 242 -2.68 3.72 2.92
C GLN A 242 -2.19 2.74 1.86
N GLY A 243 -1.47 3.22 0.85
CA GLY A 243 -0.87 2.39 -0.19
C GLY A 243 0.04 1.31 0.41
N ASN A 244 0.92 1.68 1.35
CA ASN A 244 1.83 0.74 2.01
C ASN A 244 1.09 -0.32 2.84
N SER A 245 0.00 0.06 3.53
CA SER A 245 -0.85 -0.87 4.29
C SER A 245 -1.69 -1.80 3.39
N GLY A 246 -1.95 -1.37 2.15
CA GLY A 246 -2.74 -2.09 1.15
C GLY A 246 -1.95 -3.15 0.39
N LEU A 247 -0.61 -3.14 0.45
CA LEU A 247 0.26 -4.14 -0.16
C LEU A 247 0.22 -5.47 0.61
N LYS A 248 -0.94 -6.13 0.61
CA LYS A 248 -1.13 -7.43 1.25
C LYS A 248 -0.87 -8.56 0.25
N PRO A 249 -0.32 -9.70 0.71
CA PRO A 249 -0.12 -10.85 -0.17
C PRO A 249 -1.46 -11.30 -0.76
N LYS A 250 -1.47 -11.63 -2.05
CA LYS A 250 -2.65 -12.23 -2.67
C LYS A 250 -2.87 -13.65 -2.11
N GLU A 251 -4.09 -14.15 -2.19
CA GLU A 251 -4.41 -15.50 -1.72
C GLU A 251 -3.55 -16.55 -2.45
N GLY A 252 -2.83 -17.37 -1.68
CA GLY A 252 -1.89 -18.37 -2.20
C GLY A 252 -0.50 -17.84 -2.55
N GLU A 253 -0.24 -16.53 -2.43
CA GLU A 253 1.08 -15.95 -2.66
C GLU A 253 1.99 -16.13 -1.43
N ILE A 254 3.13 -16.80 -1.62
CA ILE A 254 4.12 -17.00 -0.56
C ILE A 254 5.15 -15.87 -0.61
N THR A 255 5.17 -15.06 0.44
CA THR A 255 6.13 -13.96 0.60
C THR A 255 7.23 -14.30 1.59
N SER A 256 8.36 -13.60 1.50
CA SER A 256 9.49 -13.83 2.39
C SER A 256 9.16 -13.41 3.82
N GLN A 257 9.61 -14.19 4.80
CA GLN A 257 9.31 -13.97 6.22
C GLN A 257 10.53 -13.46 6.99
N PRO A 258 10.36 -12.56 7.98
CA PRO A 258 11.48 -11.97 8.71
C PRO A 258 12.48 -12.97 9.30
N TRP A 259 12.02 -14.12 9.79
CA TRP A 259 12.89 -15.16 10.36
C TRP A 259 13.79 -15.84 9.32
N GLN A 260 13.42 -15.82 8.03
CA GLN A 260 14.18 -16.45 6.94
C GLN A 260 15.46 -15.67 6.61
N TRP A 261 15.47 -14.36 6.87
CA TRP A 261 16.52 -13.47 6.34
C TRP A 261 17.88 -13.65 7.02
N PRO A 262 17.99 -13.68 8.38
CA PRO A 262 19.30 -13.77 9.03
C PRO A 262 20.01 -15.10 8.76
N ILE A 263 19.26 -16.19 8.61
CA ILE A 263 19.80 -17.53 8.33
C ILE A 263 20.01 -17.78 6.84
N ASN A 264 19.69 -16.80 5.98
CA ASN A 264 19.76 -16.92 4.52
C ASN A 264 18.96 -18.13 4.00
N PHE A 265 17.77 -18.38 4.56
CA PHE A 265 17.01 -19.61 4.30
C PHE A 265 16.54 -19.70 2.85
N LYS A 266 15.97 -18.62 2.32
CA LYS A 266 15.44 -18.56 0.96
C LYS A 266 15.77 -17.21 0.34
N GLY A 267 16.34 -17.22 -0.86
CA GLY A 267 16.60 -16.03 -1.66
C GLY A 267 15.40 -15.65 -2.53
N GLN A 268 15.61 -14.75 -3.48
CA GLN A 268 14.56 -14.24 -4.36
C GLN A 268 15.06 -14.09 -5.79
N TRP A 269 14.26 -14.52 -6.77
CA TRP A 269 14.53 -14.22 -8.18
C TRP A 269 14.45 -12.71 -8.42
N PHE A 270 15.53 -12.12 -8.92
CA PHE A 270 15.59 -10.69 -9.22
C PHE A 270 15.23 -10.40 -10.68
N SER A 271 15.79 -11.18 -11.61
CA SER A 271 15.49 -11.08 -13.03
C SER A 271 15.75 -12.40 -13.75
N ALA A 272 15.05 -12.60 -14.87
CA ALA A 272 15.27 -13.70 -15.80
C ALA A 272 14.98 -13.17 -17.22
N ILE A 273 16.02 -12.67 -17.91
CA ILE A 273 15.92 -12.04 -19.23
C ILE A 273 16.98 -12.66 -20.14
N ASP A 274 16.61 -13.03 -21.37
CA ASP A 274 17.51 -13.50 -22.44
C ASP A 274 18.52 -14.59 -22.02
N GLY A 275 18.05 -15.59 -21.25
CA GLY A 275 18.87 -16.70 -20.79
C GLY A 275 19.81 -16.37 -19.62
N TYR A 276 19.82 -15.13 -19.14
CA TYR A 276 20.48 -14.72 -17.91
C TYR A 276 19.49 -14.66 -16.76
N LYS A 277 19.82 -15.31 -15.65
CA LYS A 277 19.01 -15.26 -14.43
C LYS A 277 19.83 -14.73 -13.27
N VAL A 278 19.28 -13.78 -12.53
CA VAL A 278 19.88 -13.19 -11.33
C VAL A 278 19.07 -13.65 -10.12
N TYR A 279 19.76 -14.24 -9.16
CA TYR A 279 19.15 -14.72 -7.92
C TYR A 279 19.73 -13.97 -6.72
N LEU A 280 18.87 -13.24 -6.02
CA LEU A 280 19.23 -12.48 -4.84
C LEU A 280 19.38 -13.44 -3.65
N LEU A 281 20.63 -13.76 -3.32
CA LEU A 281 21.00 -14.53 -2.14
C LEU A 281 22.11 -13.80 -1.39
N GLY A 282 22.05 -13.83 -0.06
CA GLY A 282 23.15 -13.32 0.76
C GLY A 282 24.39 -14.22 0.62
N ASN A 283 25.59 -13.64 0.74
CA ASN A 283 26.80 -14.47 0.84
C ASN A 283 26.73 -15.30 2.13
N PRO A 284 26.63 -16.65 2.05
CA PRO A 284 26.34 -17.47 3.23
C PRO A 284 27.45 -17.41 4.28
N LEU A 285 28.71 -17.22 3.89
CA LEU A 285 29.79 -17.05 4.86
C LEU A 285 29.65 -15.74 5.65
N ILE A 286 29.23 -14.66 5.00
CA ILE A 286 28.97 -13.39 5.68
C ILE A 286 27.73 -13.51 6.57
N TRP A 287 26.63 -14.04 6.04
CA TRP A 287 25.38 -14.17 6.79
C TRP A 287 25.53 -15.05 8.04
N TRP A 288 26.06 -16.25 7.86
CA TRP A 288 26.23 -17.18 8.98
C TRP A 288 27.39 -16.76 9.89
N GLY A 289 28.47 -16.19 9.33
CA GLY A 289 29.56 -15.61 10.11
C GLY A 289 29.07 -14.51 11.04
N ASN A 290 28.21 -13.62 10.54
CA ASN A 290 27.57 -12.57 11.34
C ASN A 290 26.74 -13.15 12.50
N LEU A 291 25.96 -14.21 12.25
CA LEU A 291 25.18 -14.89 13.31
C LEU A 291 26.06 -15.53 14.37
N VAL A 292 27.13 -16.22 13.94
CA VAL A 292 28.09 -16.85 14.84
C VAL A 292 28.77 -15.81 15.71
N VAL A 293 29.24 -14.71 15.12
CA VAL A 293 29.92 -13.64 15.84
C VAL A 293 28.97 -12.88 16.77
N LEU A 294 27.71 -12.68 16.36
CA LEU A 294 26.67 -12.12 17.22
C LEU A 294 26.42 -13.01 18.46
N ALA A 295 26.29 -14.33 18.26
CA ALA A 295 26.13 -15.28 19.37
C ALA A 295 27.36 -15.28 20.29
N ALA A 296 28.57 -15.27 19.73
CA ALA A 296 29.81 -15.19 20.48
C ALA A 296 29.89 -13.89 21.31
N PHE A 297 29.45 -12.76 20.75
CA PHE A 297 29.37 -11.49 21.47
C PHE A 297 28.45 -11.54 22.68
N VAL A 298 27.25 -12.10 22.53
CA VAL A 298 26.32 -12.23 23.66
C VAL A 298 26.95 -13.08 24.76
N ILE A 299 27.62 -14.18 24.42
CA ILE A 299 28.32 -15.04 25.38
C ILE A 299 29.45 -14.28 26.09
N VAL A 300 30.33 -13.61 25.32
CA VAL A 300 31.46 -12.83 25.87
C VAL A 300 30.97 -11.68 26.75
N TYR A 301 29.90 -11.00 26.34
CA TYR A 301 29.26 -9.95 27.11
C TYR A 301 28.72 -10.47 28.45
N CYS A 302 27.92 -11.54 28.42
CA CYS A 302 27.38 -12.15 29.64
C CYS A 302 28.48 -12.66 30.57
N TYR A 303 29.52 -13.28 30.03
CA TYR A 303 30.68 -13.74 30.80
C TYR A 303 31.42 -12.58 31.47
N ASN A 304 31.67 -11.50 30.75
CA ASN A 304 32.33 -10.31 31.29
C ASN A 304 31.47 -9.61 32.35
N ALA A 305 30.17 -9.49 32.13
CA ALA A 305 29.23 -8.96 33.12
C ALA A 305 29.25 -9.80 34.41
N TYR A 306 29.25 -11.13 34.29
CA TYR A 306 29.38 -12.04 35.43
C TYR A 306 30.73 -11.87 36.16
N ARG A 307 31.84 -11.81 35.43
CA ARG A 307 33.18 -11.58 36.02
C ARG A 307 33.26 -10.27 36.80
N MET A 308 32.68 -9.20 36.26
CA MET A 308 32.63 -7.88 36.91
C MET A 308 31.80 -7.95 38.19
N GLN A 309 30.63 -8.61 38.16
CA GLN A 309 29.80 -8.82 39.34
C GLN A 309 30.52 -9.61 40.44
N ARG A 310 31.45 -10.50 40.07
CA ARG A 310 32.31 -11.27 40.99
C ARG A 310 33.53 -10.49 41.50
N GLY A 311 33.68 -9.21 41.16
CA GLY A 311 34.74 -8.35 41.68
C GLY A 311 36.11 -8.58 41.03
N ARG A 312 36.18 -9.21 39.84
CA ARG A 312 37.45 -9.31 39.10
C ARG A 312 37.81 -7.95 38.51
N VAL A 313 39.04 -7.51 38.77
CA VAL A 313 39.59 -6.24 38.26
C VAL A 313 40.46 -6.56 37.05
N ASP A 314 40.13 -5.96 35.91
CA ASP A 314 40.99 -5.98 34.73
C ASP A 314 41.97 -4.80 34.77
N ASP A 315 43.09 -4.93 34.07
CA ASP A 315 44.02 -3.82 33.90
C ASP A 315 43.34 -2.64 33.18
N PRO A 316 43.81 -1.39 33.39
CA PRO A 316 43.17 -0.20 32.83
C PRO A 316 43.05 -0.22 31.30
N GLU A 317 44.00 -0.82 30.59
CA GLU A 317 44.04 -0.88 29.12
C GLU A 317 42.98 -1.87 28.59
N THR A 318 42.92 -3.08 29.14
CA THR A 318 41.90 -4.08 28.84
C THR A 318 40.50 -3.59 29.19
N LYS A 319 40.35 -2.87 30.31
CA LYS A 319 39.08 -2.25 30.70
C LYS A 319 38.64 -1.22 29.66
N ALA A 320 39.52 -0.30 29.26
CA ALA A 320 39.21 0.73 28.27
C ALA A 320 38.86 0.14 26.91
N ARG A 321 39.63 -0.87 26.46
CA ARG A 321 39.37 -1.63 25.22
C ARG A 321 37.99 -2.28 25.25
N ARG A 322 37.68 -3.01 26.33
CA ARG A 322 36.37 -3.66 26.51
C ARG A 322 35.22 -2.64 26.50
N GLU A 323 35.30 -1.57 27.29
CA GLU A 323 34.21 -0.59 27.41
C GLU A 323 33.92 0.08 26.06
N ARG A 324 34.97 0.41 25.29
CA ARG A 324 34.84 0.93 23.92
C ARG A 324 34.11 -0.05 23.00
N THR A 325 34.56 -1.31 22.96
CA THR A 325 33.94 -2.36 22.13
C THR A 325 32.49 -2.62 22.53
N LEU A 326 32.21 -2.76 23.82
CA LEU A 326 30.84 -3.01 24.30
C LEU A 326 29.90 -1.84 24.00
N GLY A 327 30.38 -0.60 24.14
CA GLY A 327 29.62 0.59 23.74
C GLY A 327 29.28 0.59 22.25
N ALA A 328 30.27 0.32 21.39
CA ALA A 328 30.08 0.25 19.94
C ALA A 328 29.13 -0.89 19.55
N CYS A 329 29.34 -2.10 20.05
CA CYS A 329 28.46 -3.24 19.80
C CYS A 329 27.04 -2.99 20.31
N GLY A 330 26.87 -2.32 21.45
CA GLY A 330 25.55 -1.95 21.98
C GLY A 330 24.76 -1.05 21.03
N TRP A 331 25.38 0.00 20.50
CA TRP A 331 24.75 0.89 19.51
C TRP A 331 24.46 0.18 18.20
N LEU A 332 25.37 -0.66 17.71
CA LEU A 332 25.18 -1.43 16.48
C LEU A 332 24.08 -2.48 16.63
N LEU A 333 23.98 -3.14 17.79
CA LEU A 333 22.91 -4.08 18.10
C LEU A 333 21.55 -3.38 18.17
N LEU A 334 21.49 -2.20 18.80
CA LEU A 334 20.27 -1.39 18.82
C LEU A 334 19.86 -0.98 17.41
N ALA A 335 20.80 -0.52 16.57
CA ALA A 335 20.53 -0.17 15.19
C ALA A 335 20.03 -1.38 14.38
N TRP A 336 20.66 -2.55 14.53
CA TRP A 336 20.20 -3.81 13.94
C TRP A 336 18.76 -4.13 14.38
N ALA A 337 18.47 -4.05 15.68
CA ALA A 337 17.16 -4.35 16.22
C ALA A 337 16.07 -3.41 15.68
N LEU A 338 16.35 -2.10 15.63
CA LEU A 338 15.43 -1.10 15.07
C LEU A 338 15.16 -1.30 13.57
N HIS A 339 16.12 -1.84 12.83
CA HIS A 339 15.96 -2.13 11.39
C HIS A 339 15.48 -3.55 11.10
N TYR A 340 15.28 -4.40 12.11
CA TYR A 340 14.86 -5.79 11.92
C TYR A 340 13.54 -6.13 12.60
N LEU A 341 13.41 -5.81 13.90
CA LEU A 341 12.26 -6.20 14.71
C LEU A 341 10.91 -5.63 14.22
N PRO A 342 10.82 -4.39 13.69
CA PRO A 342 9.54 -3.87 13.21
C PRO A 342 8.88 -4.74 12.12
N PHE A 343 9.65 -5.48 11.33
CA PHE A 343 9.12 -6.32 10.27
C PHE A 343 8.26 -7.49 10.78
N TYR A 344 8.43 -7.91 12.04
CA TYR A 344 7.56 -8.93 12.65
C TYR A 344 6.14 -8.43 12.93
N ALA A 345 5.96 -7.10 13.08
CA ALA A 345 4.66 -6.48 13.29
C ALA A 345 3.98 -6.00 11.99
N MET A 346 4.69 -6.06 10.86
CA MET A 346 4.17 -5.58 9.57
C MET A 346 3.32 -6.65 8.87
N GLY A 347 2.05 -6.35 8.63
CA GLY A 347 1.10 -7.23 7.92
C GLY A 347 1.05 -7.04 6.39
N ARG A 348 2.14 -6.58 5.77
CA ARG A 348 2.26 -6.33 4.32
C ARG A 348 3.21 -7.35 3.68
N ILE A 349 3.29 -7.34 2.35
CA ILE A 349 4.27 -8.13 1.60
C ILE A 349 5.69 -7.72 2.01
N LEU A 350 6.51 -8.72 2.35
CA LEU A 350 7.91 -8.53 2.69
C LEU A 350 8.80 -9.35 1.75
N TYR A 351 10.02 -8.85 1.59
CA TYR A 351 11.03 -9.38 0.66
C TYR A 351 12.40 -9.41 1.32
N PHE A 352 13.27 -10.29 0.84
CA PHE A 352 14.59 -10.53 1.40
C PHE A 352 15.45 -9.26 1.54
N HIS A 353 15.35 -8.33 0.59
CA HIS A 353 16.12 -7.08 0.60
C HIS A 353 15.77 -6.13 1.76
N HIS A 354 14.61 -6.30 2.41
CA HIS A 354 14.25 -5.50 3.59
C HIS A 354 15.22 -5.71 4.76
N TYR A 355 15.93 -6.85 4.79
CA TYR A 355 16.93 -7.13 5.81
C TYR A 355 18.26 -6.39 5.60
N PHE A 356 18.53 -5.81 4.42
CA PHE A 356 19.86 -5.27 4.08
C PHE A 356 20.35 -4.14 5.00
N PRO A 357 19.50 -3.19 5.44
CA PRO A 357 19.91 -2.22 6.45
C PRO A 357 20.32 -2.88 7.78
N ALA A 358 19.55 -3.86 8.26
CA ALA A 358 19.90 -4.60 9.47
C ALA A 358 21.21 -5.39 9.27
N LEU A 359 21.36 -6.10 8.15
CA LEU A 359 22.58 -6.81 7.78
C LEU A 359 23.81 -5.90 7.85
N LEU A 360 23.74 -4.66 7.35
CA LEU A 360 24.85 -3.71 7.42
C LEU A 360 25.34 -3.53 8.86
N PHE A 361 24.41 -3.25 9.79
CA PHE A 361 24.74 -3.13 11.21
C PHE A 361 25.27 -4.43 11.80
N SER A 362 24.74 -5.59 11.37
CA SER A 362 25.24 -6.91 11.79
C SER A 362 26.68 -7.17 11.32
N SER A 363 27.03 -6.75 10.11
CA SER A 363 28.38 -6.89 9.55
C SER A 363 29.36 -5.91 10.21
N MET A 364 28.93 -4.67 10.49
CA MET A 364 29.73 -3.71 11.25
C MET A 364 30.01 -4.22 12.68
N LEU A 365 28.99 -4.78 13.35
CA LEU A 365 29.14 -5.39 14.67
C LEU A 365 30.16 -6.54 14.63
N THR A 366 30.07 -7.37 13.60
CA THR A 366 31.03 -8.46 13.36
C THR A 366 32.46 -7.94 13.17
N GLY A 367 32.64 -6.87 12.40
CA GLY A 367 33.93 -6.20 12.24
C GLY A 367 34.51 -5.70 13.57
N VAL A 368 33.71 -5.03 14.40
CA VAL A 368 34.13 -4.53 15.72
C VAL A 368 34.52 -5.66 16.67
N ILE A 369 33.84 -6.80 16.62
CA ILE A 369 34.17 -7.96 17.47
C ILE A 369 35.44 -8.66 16.99
N ILE A 370 35.59 -8.83 15.68
CA ILE A 370 36.82 -9.38 15.10
C ILE A 370 38.01 -8.49 15.46
N ASP A 371 37.87 -7.17 15.35
CA ASP A 371 38.88 -6.20 15.74
C ASP A 371 39.26 -6.34 17.22
N TYR A 372 38.26 -6.42 18.12
CA TYR A 372 38.49 -6.68 19.55
C TYR A 372 39.23 -8.00 19.82
N MET A 373 38.89 -9.08 19.10
CA MET A 373 39.58 -10.37 19.21
C MET A 373 41.02 -10.28 18.73
N LEU A 374 41.26 -9.57 17.62
CA LEU A 374 42.59 -9.37 17.04
C LEU A 374 43.47 -8.49 17.94
N GLU A 375 42.93 -7.40 18.50
CA GLU A 375 43.62 -6.55 19.48
C GLU A 375 43.96 -7.29 20.77
N SER A 376 43.23 -8.36 21.10
CA SER A 376 43.47 -9.21 22.27
C SER A 376 44.51 -10.31 22.04
N LEU A 377 44.98 -10.52 20.81
CA LEU A 377 46.00 -11.53 20.49
C LEU A 377 47.32 -11.38 21.26
N PRO A 378 47.90 -10.17 21.46
CA PRO A 378 49.15 -10.02 22.21
C PRO A 378 49.09 -10.54 23.64
N ASP A 379 47.88 -10.64 24.21
CA ASP A 379 47.64 -11.17 25.56
C ASP A 379 47.55 -12.71 25.56
N MET A 380 47.35 -13.33 24.40
CA MET A 380 47.11 -14.77 24.23
C MET A 380 48.27 -15.53 23.56
N VAL A 381 49.10 -14.86 22.76
CA VAL A 381 50.25 -15.46 22.05
C VAL A 381 51.57 -14.75 22.41
N PRO A 382 52.73 -15.42 22.28
CA PRO A 382 54.02 -14.79 22.50
C PRO A 382 54.17 -13.51 21.66
N LYS A 383 54.62 -12.41 22.27
CA LYS A 383 54.75 -11.09 21.62
C LYS A 383 55.50 -11.12 20.27
N VAL A 384 56.49 -12.02 20.15
CA VAL A 384 57.28 -12.24 18.93
C VAL A 384 56.41 -12.73 17.76
N LEU A 385 55.37 -13.53 18.04
CA LEU A 385 54.47 -14.07 17.03
C LEU A 385 53.21 -13.22 16.82
N SER A 386 52.86 -12.33 17.76
CA SER A 386 51.57 -11.63 17.75
C SER A 386 51.31 -10.84 16.46
N SER A 387 52.32 -10.16 15.92
CA SER A 387 52.18 -9.40 14.66
C SER A 387 51.98 -10.34 13.47
N SER A 388 52.76 -11.42 13.37
CA SER A 388 52.59 -12.41 12.30
C SER A 388 51.22 -13.09 12.36
N VAL A 389 50.77 -13.47 13.55
CA VAL A 389 49.46 -14.10 13.77
C VAL A 389 48.32 -13.15 13.40
N TYR A 390 48.40 -11.87 13.78
CA TYR A 390 47.43 -10.85 13.37
C TYR A 390 47.32 -10.75 11.84
N HIS A 391 48.45 -10.65 11.14
CA HIS A 391 48.48 -10.53 9.68
C HIS A 391 47.97 -11.79 9.00
N TRP A 392 48.30 -12.99 9.51
CA TRP A 392 47.80 -14.25 8.96
C TRP A 392 46.29 -14.41 9.13
N ILE A 393 45.75 -14.12 10.31
CA ILE A 393 44.29 -14.20 10.55
C ILE A 393 43.57 -13.19 9.66
N THR A 394 44.06 -11.95 9.60
CA THR A 394 43.46 -10.89 8.77
C THR A 394 43.50 -11.27 7.28
N GLY A 395 44.64 -11.75 6.78
CA GLY A 395 44.77 -12.24 5.41
C GLY A 395 43.87 -13.43 5.10
N LEU A 396 43.70 -14.36 6.05
CA LEU A 396 42.79 -15.49 5.92
C LEU A 396 41.33 -15.05 5.84
N ILE A 397 40.90 -14.09 6.67
CA ILE A 397 39.54 -13.54 6.63
C ILE A 397 39.27 -12.89 5.28
N PHE A 398 40.12 -11.96 4.83
CA PHE A 398 39.91 -11.27 3.55
C PHE A 398 39.96 -12.20 2.34
N SER A 399 40.89 -13.15 2.31
CA SER A 399 40.97 -14.14 1.23
C SER A 399 39.74 -15.05 1.19
N THR A 400 39.26 -15.51 2.35
CA THR A 400 38.05 -16.34 2.45
C THR A 400 36.80 -15.58 1.98
N LEU A 401 36.65 -14.32 2.39
CA LEU A 401 35.52 -13.48 1.96
C LEU A 401 35.55 -13.20 0.46
N THR A 402 36.73 -12.88 -0.09
CA THR A 402 36.92 -12.62 -1.53
C THR A 402 36.65 -13.89 -2.34
N TYR A 403 37.16 -15.04 -1.89
CA TYR A 403 36.92 -16.33 -2.54
C TYR A 403 35.45 -16.72 -2.48
N SER A 404 34.78 -16.53 -1.34
CA SER A 404 33.35 -16.76 -1.21
C SER A 404 32.55 -15.90 -2.18
N PHE A 405 32.86 -14.60 -2.28
CA PHE A 405 32.22 -13.75 -3.27
C PHE A 405 32.45 -14.25 -4.70
N TYR A 406 33.68 -14.65 -5.04
CA TYR A 406 33.98 -15.22 -6.36
C TYR A 406 33.12 -16.44 -6.69
N VAL A 407 32.99 -17.38 -5.73
CA VAL A 407 32.17 -18.60 -5.87
C VAL A 407 30.69 -18.28 -6.09
N PHE A 408 30.13 -17.31 -5.36
CA PHE A 408 28.72 -16.91 -5.47
C PHE A 408 28.45 -15.78 -6.48
N SER A 409 29.49 -15.23 -7.12
CA SER A 409 29.38 -14.11 -8.05
C SER A 409 28.45 -14.35 -9.26
N PRO A 410 28.28 -15.59 -9.79
CA PRO A 410 27.32 -15.83 -10.86
C PRO A 410 25.88 -15.50 -10.46
N LEU A 411 25.51 -15.64 -9.18
CA LEU A 411 24.16 -15.30 -8.71
C LEU A 411 23.86 -13.80 -8.85
N ALA A 412 24.89 -12.96 -8.70
CA ALA A 412 24.80 -11.50 -8.76
C ALA A 412 25.04 -10.94 -10.17
N TYR A 413 26.03 -11.45 -10.90
CA TYR A 413 26.38 -10.98 -12.25
C TYR A 413 25.56 -11.64 -13.36
N GLY A 414 24.79 -12.67 -13.03
CA GLY A 414 23.91 -13.39 -13.96
C GLY A 414 24.42 -14.79 -14.24
N MET A 415 23.55 -15.77 -13.99
CA MET A 415 23.76 -17.16 -14.37
C MET A 415 23.32 -17.34 -15.82
N HIS A 416 24.20 -17.91 -16.64
CA HIS A 416 23.94 -18.21 -18.05
C HIS A 416 23.82 -19.73 -18.26
N ASN A 417 22.92 -20.17 -19.14
CA ASN A 417 22.70 -21.57 -19.52
C ASN A 417 22.14 -22.51 -18.42
N LEU A 418 21.09 -22.09 -17.72
CA LEU A 418 20.30 -22.93 -16.81
C LEU A 418 19.10 -23.59 -17.54
N GLU A 419 19.36 -24.36 -18.61
CA GLU A 419 18.32 -25.18 -19.24
C GLU A 419 17.89 -26.34 -18.33
N ALA A 420 16.59 -26.68 -18.37
CA ALA A 420 15.99 -27.74 -17.56
C ALA A 420 16.59 -29.10 -17.93
N GLY A 421 17.37 -29.70 -17.01
CA GLY A 421 17.95 -31.02 -17.15
C GLY A 421 19.48 -31.11 -17.11
N PHE A 422 20.20 -29.98 -17.03
CA PHE A 422 21.66 -30.00 -16.80
C PHE A 422 22.00 -30.13 -15.31
N GLU A 423 21.87 -31.36 -14.79
CA GLU A 423 22.24 -31.73 -13.42
C GLU A 423 23.76 -31.64 -13.10
N ASN A 424 24.63 -31.28 -14.06
CA ASN A 424 26.08 -31.36 -13.92
C ASN A 424 26.84 -30.00 -14.00
N GLY A 425 26.23 -28.91 -13.55
CA GLY A 425 26.87 -27.59 -13.53
C GLY A 425 27.44 -27.18 -12.17
N THR A 426 28.55 -26.43 -12.16
CA THR A 426 29.15 -25.76 -11.00
C THR A 426 28.17 -24.99 -10.10
N ILE A 427 27.00 -24.60 -10.62
CA ILE A 427 25.92 -23.91 -9.90
C ILE A 427 25.22 -24.83 -8.88
N ASN A 428 25.03 -26.13 -9.19
CA ASN A 428 24.47 -27.07 -8.21
C ASN A 428 25.40 -27.26 -7.01
N GLN A 429 26.72 -27.12 -7.20
CA GLN A 429 27.70 -27.28 -6.13
C GLN A 429 27.67 -26.14 -5.11
N ILE A 430 27.18 -24.96 -5.51
CA ILE A 430 27.03 -23.80 -4.62
C ILE A 430 25.65 -23.74 -3.96
N ARG A 431 24.73 -24.66 -4.30
CA ARG A 431 23.42 -24.80 -3.66
C ARG A 431 23.57 -25.57 -2.34
N TRP A 432 23.87 -24.86 -1.26
CA TRP A 432 24.11 -25.47 0.05
C TRP A 432 22.83 -25.79 0.82
N LEU A 433 21.71 -25.13 0.50
CA LEU A 433 20.39 -25.39 1.08
C LEU A 433 19.39 -25.79 -0.01
N GLU A 434 18.54 -26.78 0.29
CA GLU A 434 17.46 -27.21 -0.62
C GLU A 434 16.45 -26.08 -0.87
N SER A 435 16.26 -25.18 0.09
CA SER A 435 15.39 -24.01 -0.01
C SER A 435 15.90 -22.91 -0.93
N TRP A 436 17.12 -23.00 -1.43
CA TRP A 436 17.65 -22.12 -2.47
C TRP A 436 17.20 -22.63 -3.83
N GLU A 437 16.38 -21.84 -4.53
CA GLU A 437 15.60 -22.31 -5.69
C GLU A 437 16.23 -21.96 -7.05
N PHE A 438 17.52 -21.61 -7.08
CA PHE A 438 18.23 -21.20 -8.28
C PHE A 438 18.76 -22.35 -9.14
#